data_AF-A0A8S3IVR1-F1
#
_entry.id   AF-A0A8S3IVR1-F1
#
_cell.length_a   1.000
_cell.length_b   1.000
_cell.length_c   1.000
_cell.angle_alpha   90.00
_cell.angle_beta   90.00
_cell.angle_gamma   90.00
#
_symmetry.space_group_name_H-M   'P 1'
#
loop_
_entity.id
_entity.type
_entity.pdbx_description
1 polymer ?
#
loop_
_entity_poly.entity_id
_entity_poly.type
_entity_poly.pdbx_seq_one_letter_code
_entity_poly.pdbx_strand_id
1 'polypeptide(L)'
;IHAVFACFITVGQCVFFERGKQRISYIARIIASILIVFLFISTIVAFTNHLSTLNLLYFYSYVKLVITTIKYLPQAWMNYKRKSTEGWSIGNILLDFTGGILSVLQMFLLAANYNDWSSIFGSPTKFTLGLFSVLFDIVFIVQHYILYRTNKFIVSRTSLSTSNADEYTPILRRQS
;
A
#
# COMPACT_ATOMS: atom_id res chain seq x y z
N ILE A 1 13.04 2.40 -14.04
CA ILE A 1 14.39 2.06 -13.52
C ILE A 1 14.55 2.51 -12.06
N HIS A 2 14.33 3.78 -11.71
CA HIS A 2 14.45 4.26 -10.32
C HIS A 2 13.53 3.54 -9.30
N ALA A 3 12.27 3.26 -9.65
CA ALA A 3 11.35 2.52 -8.78
C ALA A 3 11.74 1.05 -8.57
N VAL A 4 12.27 0.40 -9.62
CA VAL A 4 12.77 -0.99 -9.54
C VAL A 4 13.99 -1.07 -8.63
N PHE A 5 14.90 -0.09 -8.76
CA PHE A 5 16.06 0.03 -7.88
C PHE A 5 15.66 0.26 -6.42
N ALA A 6 14.70 1.16 -6.15
CA ALA A 6 14.16 1.37 -4.81
C ALA A 6 13.53 0.09 -4.23
N CYS A 7 12.79 -0.68 -5.04
CA CYS A 7 12.26 -1.99 -4.65
C CYS A 7 13.36 -2.95 -4.22
N PHE A 8 14.45 -3.06 -4.99
CA PHE A 8 15.59 -3.91 -4.65
C PHE A 8 16.25 -3.50 -3.33
N ILE A 9 16.40 -2.19 -3.09
CA ILE A 9 16.92 -1.69 -1.81
C ILE A 9 16.00 -2.09 -0.65
N THR A 10 14.69 -1.91 -0.77
CA THR A 10 13.74 -2.32 0.28
C THR A 10 13.74 -3.83 0.53
N VAL A 11 13.88 -4.65 -0.52
CA VAL A 11 14.01 -6.11 -0.38
C VAL A 11 15.31 -6.45 0.38
N GLY A 12 16.42 -5.80 0.03
CA GLY A 12 17.68 -5.95 0.76
C GLY A 12 17.57 -5.55 2.23
N GLN A 13 16.92 -4.43 2.53
CA GLN A 13 16.66 -4.00 3.90
C GLN A 13 15.78 -4.99 4.67
N CYS A 14 14.81 -5.62 4.00
CA CYS A 14 13.97 -6.65 4.62
C CYS A 14 14.71 -7.95 4.95
N VAL A 15 15.89 -8.19 4.36
CA VAL A 15 16.76 -9.34 4.66
C VAL A 15 17.77 -8.98 5.77
N PHE A 16 18.28 -7.76 5.78
CA PHE A 16 19.28 -7.30 6.75
C PHE A 16 18.70 -6.83 8.09
N PHE A 17 17.50 -6.24 8.13
CA PHE A 17 16.91 -5.78 9.39
C PHE A 17 16.28 -6.92 10.19
N GLU A 18 16.51 -6.90 11.50
CA GLU A 18 16.00 -7.90 12.44
C GLU A 18 14.48 -7.98 12.39
N ARG A 19 13.99 -9.14 11.92
CA ARG A 19 12.59 -9.54 12.09
C ARG A 19 12.48 -10.05 13.52
N GLY A 20 11.92 -9.23 14.41
CA GLY A 20 11.66 -9.62 15.81
C GLY A 20 10.71 -10.83 15.93
N LYS A 21 9.95 -10.94 17.03
CA LYS A 21 9.09 -12.11 17.30
C LYS A 21 7.81 -12.24 16.44
N GLN A 22 7.71 -11.50 15.32
CA GLN A 22 6.51 -11.44 14.47
C GLN A 22 6.39 -12.70 13.59
N ARG A 23 5.37 -13.53 13.85
CA ARG A 23 5.07 -14.71 13.02
C ARG A 23 3.96 -14.37 12.02
N ILE A 24 4.23 -14.62 10.73
CA ILE A 24 3.25 -14.46 9.65
C ILE A 24 2.23 -15.60 9.75
N SER A 25 0.95 -15.29 9.59
CA SER A 25 -0.14 -16.28 9.58
C SER A 25 0.09 -17.34 8.50
N TYR A 26 -0.02 -18.62 8.87
CA TYR A 26 0.12 -19.76 7.96
C TYR A 26 -0.90 -19.71 6.81
N ILE A 27 -2.13 -19.29 7.12
CA ILE A 27 -3.21 -19.15 6.12
C ILE A 27 -2.83 -18.12 5.06
N ALA A 28 -2.30 -16.96 5.47
CA ALA A 28 -1.86 -15.92 4.55
C ALA A 28 -0.69 -16.39 3.66
N ARG A 29 0.23 -17.19 4.20
CA ARG A 29 1.32 -17.79 3.42
C ARG A 29 0.79 -18.77 2.37
N ILE A 30 -0.14 -19.65 2.74
CA ILE A 30 -0.72 -20.63 1.82
C ILE A 30 -1.45 -19.92 0.67
N ILE A 31 -2.29 -18.94 0.99
CA ILE A 31 -3.01 -18.15 -0.03
C ILE A 31 -2.02 -17.44 -0.96
N ALA A 32 -1.00 -16.79 -0.42
CA ALA A 32 0.02 -16.11 -1.22
C ALA A 32 0.77 -17.10 -2.13
N SER A 33 1.16 -18.26 -1.61
CA SER A 33 1.84 -19.30 -2.40
C SER A 33 0.98 -19.80 -3.56
N ILE A 34 -0.31 -20.06 -3.34
CA ILE A 34 -1.24 -20.49 -4.40
C ILE A 34 -1.32 -19.43 -5.51
N LEU A 35 -1.48 -18.15 -5.14
CA LEU A 35 -1.56 -17.05 -6.09
C LEU A 35 -0.27 -16.85 -6.89
N ILE A 36 0.89 -17.04 -6.25
CA ILE A 36 2.20 -16.99 -6.92
C ILE A 36 2.35 -18.13 -7.94
N VAL A 37 1.99 -19.35 -7.56
CA VAL A 37 2.03 -20.51 -8.46
C VAL A 37 1.10 -20.29 -9.66
N PHE A 38 -0.11 -19.77 -9.44
CA PHE A 38 -1.04 -19.40 -10.52
C PHE A 38 -0.42 -18.39 -11.51
N LEU A 39 0.23 -17.34 -11.02
CA LEU A 39 0.91 -16.36 -11.88
C LEU A 39 2.09 -16.96 -12.64
N PHE A 40 2.85 -17.86 -11.99
CA PHE A 40 3.97 -18.54 -12.62
C PHE A 40 3.51 -19.42 -13.78
N ILE A 41 2.46 -20.23 -13.58
CA ILE A 41 1.84 -21.04 -14.64
C ILE A 41 1.32 -20.14 -15.76
N SER A 42 0.59 -19.07 -15.42
CA SER A 42 0.07 -18.12 -16.41
C SER A 42 1.17 -17.49 -17.25
N THR A 43 2.33 -17.24 -16.65
CA THR A 43 3.52 -16.72 -17.34
C THR A 43 4.08 -17.73 -18.32
N ILE A 44 4.23 -19.00 -17.91
CA ILE A 44 4.68 -20.07 -18.81
C ILE A 44 3.74 -20.23 -20.01
N VAL A 45 2.42 -20.19 -19.78
CA VAL A 45 1.41 -20.28 -20.84
C VAL A 45 1.46 -19.06 -21.78
N ALA A 46 1.80 -17.88 -21.27
CA ALA A 46 2.03 -16.72 -22.11
C ALA A 46 3.29 -16.85 -22.97
N PHE A 47 4.37 -17.44 -22.45
CA PHE A 47 5.59 -17.73 -23.21
C PHE A 47 5.37 -18.74 -24.33
N THR A 48 4.42 -19.67 -24.17
CA THR A 48 4.04 -20.61 -25.23
C THR A 48 3.06 -20.02 -26.26
N ASN A 49 2.84 -18.70 -26.26
CA ASN A 49 1.90 -17.96 -27.13
C ASN A 49 0.44 -18.41 -27.04
N HIS A 50 0.07 -19.21 -26.03
CA HIS A 50 -1.31 -19.59 -25.76
C HIS A 50 -2.08 -18.52 -24.97
N LEU A 51 -1.38 -17.54 -24.41
CA LEU A 51 -1.97 -16.40 -23.71
C LEU A 51 -1.40 -15.09 -24.24
N SER A 52 -2.26 -14.11 -24.52
CA SER A 52 -1.80 -12.76 -24.88
C SER A 52 -1.12 -12.08 -23.70
N THR A 53 -0.10 -11.26 -23.98
CA THR A 53 0.60 -10.48 -22.94
C THR A 53 -0.36 -9.55 -22.18
N LEU A 54 -1.42 -9.07 -22.83
CA LEU A 54 -2.45 -8.26 -22.19
C LEU A 54 -3.27 -9.06 -21.17
N ASN A 55 -3.65 -10.29 -21.49
CA ASN A 55 -4.36 -11.17 -20.56
C ASN A 55 -3.47 -11.54 -19.37
N LEU A 56 -2.17 -11.76 -19.60
CA LEU A 56 -1.21 -11.95 -18.52
C LEU A 56 -1.19 -10.74 -17.58
N LEU A 57 -1.13 -9.53 -18.14
CA LEU A 57 -1.12 -8.29 -17.37
C LEU A 57 -2.41 -8.11 -16.54
N TYR A 58 -3.57 -8.55 -17.04
CA TYR A 58 -4.80 -8.58 -16.26
C TYR A 58 -4.74 -9.54 -15.08
N PHE A 59 -4.23 -10.76 -15.28
CA PHE A 59 -4.05 -11.70 -14.17
C PHE A 59 -3.13 -11.15 -13.08
N TYR A 60 -2.00 -10.52 -13.46
CA TYR A 60 -1.13 -9.84 -12.50
C TYR A 60 -1.86 -8.71 -11.75
N SER A 61 -2.70 -7.93 -12.44
CA SER A 61 -3.46 -6.83 -11.84
C SER A 61 -4.51 -7.33 -10.85
N TYR A 62 -5.27 -8.38 -11.21
CA TYR A 62 -6.26 -8.99 -10.32
C TYR A 62 -5.60 -9.60 -9.08
N VAL A 63 -4.49 -10.32 -9.24
CA VAL A 63 -3.77 -10.91 -8.10
C VAL A 63 -3.18 -9.82 -7.20
N LYS A 64 -2.64 -8.73 -7.76
CA LYS A 64 -2.20 -7.56 -6.97
C LYS A 64 -3.35 -7.01 -6.12
N LEU A 65 -4.54 -6.84 -6.69
CA LEU A 65 -5.73 -6.34 -5.98
C LEU A 65 -6.17 -7.27 -4.84
N VAL A 66 -6.17 -8.58 -5.07
CA VAL A 66 -6.53 -9.57 -4.04
C VAL A 66 -5.51 -9.53 -2.88
N ILE A 67 -4.22 -9.58 -3.20
CA ILE A 67 -3.16 -9.55 -2.18
C ILE A 67 -3.21 -8.25 -1.38
N THR A 68 -3.35 -7.11 -2.06
CA THR A 68 -3.47 -5.79 -1.42
C THR A 68 -4.67 -5.73 -0.49
N THR A 69 -5.86 -6.15 -0.93
CA THR A 69 -7.06 -6.19 -0.09
C THR A 69 -6.84 -7.05 1.16
N ILE A 70 -6.33 -8.28 1.02
CA ILE A 70 -6.12 -9.20 2.14
C ILE A 70 -5.13 -8.63 3.18
N LYS A 71 -4.05 -7.98 2.76
CA LYS A 71 -3.07 -7.40 3.69
C LYS A 71 -3.54 -6.08 4.28
N TYR A 72 -4.23 -5.27 3.47
CA TYR A 72 -4.52 -3.89 3.81
C TYR A 72 -5.81 -3.74 4.63
N LEU A 73 -6.78 -4.64 4.51
CA LEU A 73 -7.98 -4.63 5.39
C LEU A 73 -7.61 -4.81 6.88
N PRO A 74 -6.84 -5.85 7.27
CA PRO A 74 -6.39 -6.01 8.65
C PRO A 74 -5.54 -4.83 9.11
N GLN A 75 -4.67 -4.31 8.24
CA GLN A 75 -3.83 -3.15 8.54
C GLN A 75 -4.68 -1.89 8.78
N ALA A 76 -5.69 -1.62 7.95
CA ALA A 76 -6.61 -0.50 8.10
C ALA A 76 -7.40 -0.61 9.41
N TRP A 77 -7.89 -1.81 9.73
CA TRP A 77 -8.59 -2.05 11.00
C TRP A 77 -7.68 -1.87 12.21
N MET A 78 -6.43 -2.34 12.14
CA MET A 78 -5.45 -2.13 13.20
C MET A 78 -5.09 -0.66 13.38
N ASN A 79 -4.91 0.08 12.27
CA ASN A 79 -4.71 1.53 12.30
C ASN A 79 -5.93 2.23 12.93
N TYR A 80 -7.15 1.77 12.59
CA TYR A 80 -8.39 2.29 13.16
C TYR A 80 -8.51 2.07 14.67
N LYS A 81 -8.16 0.87 15.13
CA LYS A 81 -8.17 0.50 16.55
C LYS A 81 -7.09 1.23 17.35
N ARG A 82 -5.89 1.41 16.78
CA ARG A 82 -4.74 2.06 17.43
C ARG A 82 -4.77 3.59 17.32
N LYS A 83 -5.63 4.14 16.46
CA LYS A 83 -5.70 5.57 16.13
C LYS A 83 -4.34 6.17 15.73
N SER A 84 -3.44 5.35 15.20
CA SER A 84 -2.08 5.72 14.83
C SER A 84 -1.63 4.88 13.65
N THR A 85 -0.93 5.53 12.73
CA THR A 85 -0.26 4.93 11.57
C THR A 85 1.26 4.92 11.72
N GLU A 86 1.78 5.17 12.93
CA GLU A 86 3.21 5.16 13.24
C GLU A 86 3.79 3.74 13.04
N GLY A 87 4.89 3.65 12.29
CA GLY A 87 5.59 2.38 11.99
C GLY A 87 5.21 1.71 10.65
N TRP A 88 4.32 2.30 9.84
CA TRP A 88 4.00 1.81 8.50
C TRP A 88 4.51 2.75 7.41
N SER A 89 5.21 2.22 6.40
CA SER A 89 5.76 3.02 5.30
C SER A 89 4.66 3.43 4.31
N ILE A 90 4.05 4.60 4.57
CA ILE A 90 3.07 5.22 3.67
C ILE A 90 3.67 5.53 2.29
N GLY A 91 4.99 5.73 2.21
CA GLY A 91 5.70 6.06 0.97
C GLY A 91 5.52 5.02 -0.13
N ASN A 92 5.45 3.74 0.20
CA ASN A 92 5.21 2.68 -0.80
C ASN A 92 3.81 2.79 -1.41
N ILE A 93 2.81 3.15 -0.60
CA ILE A 93 1.42 3.31 -1.04
C ILE A 93 1.30 4.57 -1.90
N LEU A 94 1.96 5.66 -1.51
CA LEU A 94 2.01 6.89 -2.33
C LEU A 94 2.70 6.66 -3.68
N LEU A 95 3.73 5.82 -3.73
CA LEU A 95 4.43 5.47 -4.96
C LEU A 95 3.57 4.58 -5.86
N ASP A 96 2.89 3.57 -5.29
CA ASP A 96 1.90 2.76 -6.00
C ASP A 96 0.75 3.62 -6.56
N PHE A 97 0.23 4.56 -5.76
CA PHE A 97 -0.83 5.50 -6.15
C PHE A 97 -0.40 6.43 -7.28
N THR A 98 0.78 7.04 -7.14
CA THR A 98 1.34 7.96 -8.15
C THR A 98 1.57 7.20 -9.46
N GLY A 99 2.10 5.97 -9.39
CA GLY A 99 2.24 5.10 -10.56
C GLY A 99 0.90 4.73 -11.21
N GLY A 100 -0.13 4.47 -10.39
CA GLY A 100 -1.49 4.21 -10.86
C GLY A 100 -2.10 5.42 -11.58
N ILE A 101 -2.00 6.62 -11.01
CA ILE A 101 -2.48 7.86 -11.62
C ILE A 101 -1.76 8.13 -12.94
N LEU A 102 -0.43 8.04 -12.96
CA LEU A 102 0.36 8.28 -14.18
C LEU A 102 -0.03 7.30 -15.30
N SER A 103 -0.29 6.03 -14.96
CA SER A 103 -0.74 5.01 -15.91
C SER A 103 -2.12 5.34 -16.50
N VAL A 104 -3.06 5.78 -15.67
CA VAL A 104 -4.39 6.22 -16.13
C VAL A 104 -4.27 7.47 -17.01
N LEU A 105 -3.46 8.45 -16.60
CA LEU A 105 -3.19 9.66 -17.37
C LEU A 105 -2.58 9.34 -18.74
N GLN A 106 -1.63 8.40 -18.79
CA GLN A 106 -1.05 7.92 -20.04
C GLN A 106 -2.12 7.30 -20.95
N MET A 107 -3.03 6.48 -20.42
CA MET A 107 -4.13 5.89 -21.20
C MET A 107 -5.08 6.95 -21.76
N PHE A 108 -5.43 7.98 -20.96
CA PHE A 108 -6.25 9.10 -21.43
C PHE A 108 -5.57 9.92 -22.52
N LEU A 109 -4.27 10.24 -22.37
CA LEU A 109 -3.51 10.98 -23.39
C LEU A 109 -3.40 10.19 -24.70
N LEU A 110 -3.20 8.87 -24.63
CA LEU A 110 -3.18 8.00 -25.81
C LEU A 110 -4.54 7.96 -26.52
N ALA A 111 -5.65 7.80 -25.78
CA ALA A 111 -6.97 7.79 -26.40
C ALA A 111 -7.35 9.15 -27.00
N ALA A 112 -6.95 10.26 -26.35
CA ALA A 112 -7.14 11.60 -26.90
C ALA A 112 -6.33 11.82 -28.19
N ASN A 113 -5.11 11.28 -28.26
CA ASN A 113 -4.24 11.43 -29.43
C ASN A 113 -4.63 10.52 -30.61
N TYR A 114 -5.07 9.29 -30.34
CA TYR A 114 -5.49 8.33 -31.37
C TYR A 114 -6.99 8.40 -31.68
N ASN A 115 -7.74 9.30 -31.03
CA ASN A 115 -9.19 9.44 -31.10
C ASN A 115 -9.98 8.13 -30.83
N ASP A 116 -9.34 7.15 -30.19
CA ASP A 116 -9.89 5.84 -29.87
C ASP A 116 -10.41 5.80 -28.43
N TRP A 117 -11.42 6.63 -28.18
CA TRP A 117 -12.15 6.67 -26.92
C TRP A 117 -12.95 5.37 -26.68
N SER A 118 -13.31 4.67 -27.76
CA SER A 118 -13.95 3.36 -27.71
C SER A 118 -13.08 2.29 -27.08
N SER A 119 -11.76 2.34 -27.18
CA SER A 119 -10.89 1.37 -26.50
C SER A 119 -10.88 1.54 -24.97
N ILE A 120 -11.11 2.76 -24.45
CA ILE A 120 -11.23 3.02 -23.02
C ILE A 120 -12.61 2.59 -22.48
N PHE A 121 -13.70 2.93 -23.19
CA PHE A 121 -15.07 2.65 -22.73
C PHE A 121 -15.61 1.28 -23.19
N GLY A 122 -15.06 0.70 -24.26
CA GLY A 122 -15.50 -0.55 -24.88
C GLY A 122 -14.97 -1.81 -24.18
N SER A 123 -14.03 -1.68 -23.24
CA SER A 123 -13.64 -2.78 -22.34
C SER A 123 -13.73 -2.32 -20.88
N PRO A 124 -14.95 -2.33 -20.29
CA PRO A 124 -15.22 -1.79 -18.95
C PRO A 124 -14.29 -2.35 -17.88
N THR A 125 -13.79 -3.56 -18.07
CA THR A 125 -12.87 -4.24 -17.16
C THR A 125 -11.52 -3.51 -17.01
N LYS A 126 -10.95 -2.92 -18.07
CA LYS A 126 -9.64 -2.25 -18.03
C LYS A 126 -9.68 -0.95 -17.23
N PHE A 127 -10.69 -0.13 -17.50
CA PHE A 127 -10.91 1.13 -16.81
C PHE A 127 -11.25 0.89 -15.33
N THR A 128 -12.13 -0.09 -15.07
CA THR A 128 -12.57 -0.45 -13.71
C THR A 128 -11.41 -0.98 -12.86
N LEU A 129 -10.54 -1.81 -13.43
CA LEU A 129 -9.32 -2.29 -12.76
C LEU A 129 -8.39 -1.14 -12.30
N GLY A 130 -8.15 -0.16 -13.18
CA GLY A 130 -7.33 1.02 -12.86
C GLY A 130 -7.98 1.89 -11.78
N LEU A 131 -9.29 2.12 -11.88
CA LEU A 131 -10.05 2.91 -10.92
C LEU A 131 -10.09 2.27 -9.53
N PHE A 132 -10.32 0.96 -9.44
CA PHE A 132 -10.31 0.24 -8.16
C PHE A 132 -8.95 0.31 -7.46
N SER A 133 -7.85 0.21 -8.21
CA SER A 133 -6.50 0.34 -7.64
C SER A 133 -6.30 1.72 -6.99
N VAL A 134 -6.69 2.79 -7.68
CA VAL A 134 -6.53 4.18 -7.22
C VAL A 134 -7.45 4.47 -6.02
N LEU A 135 -8.68 3.94 -6.00
CA LEU A 135 -9.63 4.12 -4.90
C LEU A 135 -9.12 3.53 -3.58
N PHE A 136 -8.56 2.32 -3.61
CA PHE A 136 -7.99 1.71 -2.41
C PHE A 136 -6.85 2.55 -1.82
N ASP A 137 -5.98 3.09 -2.68
CA ASP A 137 -4.87 3.94 -2.25
C ASP A 137 -5.35 5.26 -1.62
N ILE A 138 -6.42 5.87 -2.15
CA ILE A 138 -7.03 7.09 -1.57
C ILE A 138 -7.51 6.85 -0.14
N VAL A 139 -8.13 5.71 0.15
CA VAL A 139 -8.60 5.38 1.52
C VAL A 139 -7.43 5.39 2.51
N PHE A 140 -6.26 4.87 2.14
CA PHE A 140 -5.07 4.89 2.99
C PHE A 140 -4.49 6.28 3.18
N ILE A 141 -4.48 7.10 2.12
CA ILE A 141 -4.04 8.49 2.18
C ILE A 141 -4.96 9.30 3.11
N VAL A 142 -6.28 9.12 2.99
CA VAL A 142 -7.28 9.78 3.85
C VAL A 142 -7.10 9.36 5.31
N GLN A 143 -6.94 8.06 5.59
CA GLN A 143 -6.70 7.58 6.95
C GLN A 143 -5.42 8.18 7.55
N HIS A 144 -4.32 8.20 6.79
CA HIS A 144 -3.02 8.65 7.28
C HIS A 144 -2.94 10.17 7.45
N TYR A 145 -3.35 10.94 6.44
CA TYR A 145 -3.14 12.39 6.39
C TYR A 145 -4.29 13.20 6.98
N ILE A 146 -5.53 12.70 6.92
CA ILE A 146 -6.71 13.44 7.39
C ILE A 146 -7.13 12.96 8.78
N LEU A 147 -7.24 11.64 8.97
CA LEU A 147 -7.88 11.10 10.18
C LEU A 147 -6.94 11.02 11.40
N TYR A 148 -5.70 10.59 11.22
CA TYR A 148 -4.76 10.35 12.34
C TYR A 148 -3.68 11.42 12.54
N ARG A 149 -3.72 12.50 11.75
CA ARG A 149 -2.82 13.66 11.94
C ARG A 149 -3.05 14.37 13.28
N THR A 150 -4.29 14.35 13.78
CA THR A 150 -4.70 15.07 15.01
C THR A 150 -4.08 14.51 16.29
N ASN A 151 -3.77 13.20 16.34
CA ASN A 151 -3.21 12.60 17.55
C ASN A 151 -1.77 13.03 17.83
N LYS A 152 -1.00 13.41 16.80
CA LYS A 152 0.32 14.02 17.02
C LYS A 152 0.21 15.37 17.72
N PHE A 153 -0.79 16.16 17.36
CA PHE A 153 -0.97 17.49 17.95
C PHE A 153 -1.40 17.43 19.42
N ILE A 154 -2.29 16.48 19.77
CA ILE A 154 -2.77 16.31 21.15
C ILE A 154 -1.66 15.72 22.04
N VAL A 155 -0.96 14.66 21.59
CA VAL A 155 0.14 14.09 22.39
C VAL A 155 1.27 15.10 22.61
N SER A 156 1.67 15.87 21.59
CA SER A 156 2.68 16.92 21.76
C SER A 156 2.23 18.04 22.70
N ARG A 157 0.95 18.48 22.64
CA ARG A 157 0.42 19.45 23.61
C ARG A 157 0.38 18.89 25.01
N THR A 158 -0.07 17.64 25.18
CA THR A 158 -0.11 16.99 26.49
C THR A 158 1.29 16.86 27.06
N SER A 159 2.28 16.38 26.30
CA SER A 159 3.67 16.27 26.78
C SER A 159 4.30 17.63 27.13
N LEU A 160 3.98 18.69 26.39
CA LEU A 160 4.40 20.05 26.72
C LEU A 160 3.72 20.55 28.00
N SER A 161 2.45 20.24 28.22
CA SER A 161 1.75 20.60 29.46
C SER A 161 2.22 19.79 30.68
N THR A 162 2.56 18.50 30.53
CA THR A 162 3.11 17.70 31.63
C THR A 162 4.54 18.13 31.97
N SER A 163 5.38 18.39 30.95
CA SER A 163 6.71 18.97 31.15
C SER A 163 6.67 20.29 31.92
N ASN A 164 5.75 21.19 31.55
CA ASN A 164 5.58 22.47 32.25
C ASN A 164 4.98 22.30 33.66
N ALA A 165 4.20 21.24 33.90
CA ALA A 165 3.63 20.95 35.22
C ALA A 165 4.66 20.32 36.17
N ASP A 166 5.55 19.45 35.65
CA ASP A 166 6.59 18.77 36.41
C ASP A 166 7.73 19.73 36.82
N GLU A 167 7.97 20.80 36.05
CA GLU A 167 8.93 21.87 36.39
C GLU A 167 8.47 22.72 37.60
N TYR A 168 7.16 22.79 37.87
CA TYR A 168 6.59 23.51 39.01
C TYR A 168 6.37 22.63 40.26
N THR A 169 6.57 21.31 40.18
CA THR A 169 6.53 20.45 41.37
C THR A 169 7.89 20.43 42.07
N PRO A 170 8.04 21.00 43.28
CA PRO A 170 9.30 20.97 44.00
C PRO A 170 9.61 19.52 44.42
N ILE A 171 10.86 19.14 44.16
CA ILE A 171 11.49 17.82 44.26
C ILE A 171 11.51 17.19 45.68
N LEU A 172 10.73 17.71 46.63
CA LEU A 172 10.85 17.43 48.07
C LEU A 172 10.03 16.23 48.57
N ARG A 173 9.80 15.19 47.74
CA ARG A 173 9.12 13.96 48.20
C ARG A 173 9.88 12.66 47.92
N ARG A 174 11.21 12.70 47.94
CA ARG A 174 12.04 11.49 47.78
C ARG A 174 12.97 11.17 48.95
N GLN A 175 12.91 11.90 50.05
CA GLN A 175 13.66 11.62 51.27
C GLN A 175 12.77 11.80 52.51
N SER A 176 11.97 10.78 52.83
CA SER A 176 11.45 10.52 54.18
C SER A 176 11.00 9.06 54.27
#